data_AF-A0A2C9M0Q1-F1
#
_entry.id   AF-A0A2C9M0Q1-F1
#
_cell.length_a   1.000
_cell.length_b   1.000
_cell.length_c   1.000
_cell.angle_alpha   90.00
_cell.angle_beta   90.00
_cell.angle_gamma   90.00
#
_symmetry.space_group_name_H-M   'P 1'
#
loop_
_entity.id
_entity.type
_entity.pdbx_description
1 polymer ?
#
loop_
_entity_poly.entity_id
_entity_poly.type
_entity_poly.pdbx_seq_one_letter_code
_entity_poly.pdbx_strand_id
1 'polypeptide(L)'
;MQFFFLFFPKHSWRVIHEINSHTKFVPTFFHLPEGNLTLSGSFQSWKYFQHIQAEIRREFTFSVPLQEKVQTILAAHRKKFTNHAVVGIHTRRGDFLEPKNIKLGFGVPNGTYFEKAMSTMKTLLGKKNVTFLVASDDLTWCQENLNDSSVSILPQGEPSFHLALLASCDHMIISGGTFGWWAAWLANGITIYFKNYILPNTQLDRGFDKDDYYLPGWIGLDN
;
A
#
# COMPACT_ATOMS: atom_id res chain seq x y z
N MET A 1 34.76 -24.27 -26.79
CA MET A 1 33.73 -24.85 -25.91
C MET A 1 32.40 -24.24 -26.31
N GLN A 2 31.59 -25.01 -27.01
CA GLN A 2 30.36 -24.58 -27.68
C GLN A 2 29.26 -24.50 -26.61
N PHE A 3 28.80 -23.29 -26.27
CA PHE A 3 27.63 -23.15 -25.40
C PHE A 3 26.40 -23.55 -26.23
N PHE A 4 25.83 -24.71 -25.90
CA PHE A 4 24.52 -25.12 -26.38
C PHE A 4 23.49 -24.09 -25.89
N PHE A 5 22.96 -23.28 -26.81
CA PHE A 5 21.66 -22.68 -26.63
C PHE A 5 20.63 -23.81 -26.74
N LEU A 6 20.19 -24.33 -25.60
CA LEU A 6 18.98 -25.13 -25.53
C LEU A 6 17.82 -24.21 -25.89
N PHE A 7 17.40 -24.27 -27.16
CA PHE A 7 16.09 -23.83 -27.59
C PHE A 7 15.06 -24.72 -26.89
N PHE A 8 14.52 -24.24 -25.77
CA PHE A 8 13.31 -24.83 -25.20
C PHE A 8 12.16 -24.57 -26.18
N PRO A 9 11.38 -25.59 -26.56
CA PRO A 9 10.15 -25.38 -27.31
C PRO A 9 9.26 -24.42 -26.52
N LYS A 10 8.52 -23.53 -27.22
CA LYS A 10 7.42 -22.75 -26.64
C LYS A 10 6.31 -23.71 -26.16
N HIS A 11 6.54 -24.44 -25.07
CA HIS A 11 5.48 -25.06 -24.32
C HIS A 11 4.71 -23.91 -23.66
N SER A 12 3.51 -23.63 -24.17
CA SER A 12 2.60 -22.68 -23.53
C SER A 12 2.27 -23.24 -22.15
N TRP A 13 2.85 -22.66 -21.10
CA TRP A 13 2.47 -22.95 -19.73
C TRP A 13 0.96 -22.80 -19.59
N ARG A 14 0.35 -23.66 -18.78
CA ARG A 14 -1.09 -23.58 -18.56
C ARG A 14 -1.38 -22.26 -17.83
N VAL A 15 -2.25 -21.43 -18.41
CA VAL A 15 -2.64 -20.16 -17.79
C VAL A 15 -3.77 -20.42 -16.80
N ILE A 16 -3.56 -20.01 -15.56
CA ILE A 16 -4.57 -19.97 -14.50
C ILE A 16 -4.97 -18.52 -14.31
N HIS A 17 -6.22 -18.21 -14.63
CA HIS A 17 -6.78 -16.89 -14.41
C HIS A 17 -7.35 -16.78 -13.00
N GLU A 18 -7.13 -15.64 -12.36
CA GLU A 18 -7.89 -15.26 -11.17
C GLU A 18 -9.40 -15.25 -11.48
N ILE A 19 -10.19 -15.84 -10.59
CA ILE A 19 -11.60 -16.11 -10.83
C ILE A 19 -12.45 -15.17 -9.96
N ASN A 20 -13.53 -14.63 -10.53
CA ASN A 20 -14.58 -13.84 -9.88
C ASN A 20 -14.21 -12.42 -9.41
N SER A 21 -13.00 -12.20 -8.88
CA SER A 21 -12.67 -10.95 -8.18
C SER A 21 -11.16 -10.78 -8.04
N HIS A 22 -10.69 -9.53 -8.11
CA HIS A 22 -9.29 -9.17 -7.98
C HIS A 22 -8.73 -9.20 -6.55
N THR A 23 -9.62 -9.35 -5.56
CA THR A 23 -9.31 -9.19 -4.14
C THR A 23 -9.82 -10.34 -3.28
N LYS A 24 -10.69 -11.20 -3.84
CA LYS A 24 -11.23 -12.36 -3.14
C LYS A 24 -10.23 -13.51 -3.13
N PHE A 25 -10.06 -14.12 -1.98
CA PHE A 25 -9.28 -15.33 -1.81
C PHE A 25 -10.04 -16.55 -2.36
N VAL A 26 -9.33 -17.35 -3.16
CA VAL A 26 -9.84 -18.60 -3.71
C VAL A 26 -9.06 -19.76 -3.10
N PRO A 27 -9.64 -20.54 -2.16
CA PRO A 27 -8.92 -21.60 -1.44
C PRO A 27 -8.30 -22.67 -2.35
N THR A 28 -8.91 -22.94 -3.51
CA THR A 28 -8.38 -23.91 -4.49
C THR A 28 -7.07 -23.47 -5.14
N PHE A 29 -6.64 -22.22 -4.92
CA PHE A 29 -5.32 -21.73 -5.34
C PHE A 29 -4.16 -22.54 -4.73
N PHE A 30 -4.32 -23.12 -3.54
CA PHE A 30 -3.29 -23.98 -2.95
C PHE A 30 -3.33 -25.43 -3.45
N HIS A 31 -4.25 -25.73 -4.37
CA HIS A 31 -4.44 -27.04 -4.99
C HIS A 31 -4.36 -26.95 -6.51
N LEU A 32 -3.51 -26.07 -7.02
CA LEU A 32 -3.27 -25.93 -8.46
C LEU A 32 -2.64 -27.20 -9.04
N PRO A 33 -2.90 -27.50 -10.33
CA PRO A 33 -2.37 -28.69 -10.98
C PRO A 33 -0.85 -28.65 -11.05
N GLU A 34 -0.22 -29.82 -11.04
CA GLU A 34 1.23 -29.93 -11.22
C GLU A 34 1.67 -29.47 -12.62
N GLY A 35 2.94 -29.03 -12.71
CA GLY A 35 3.58 -28.61 -13.96
C GLY A 35 3.81 -27.11 -14.07
N ASN A 36 4.17 -26.66 -15.27
CA ASN A 36 4.48 -25.25 -15.52
C ASN A 36 3.20 -24.43 -15.71
N LEU A 37 2.99 -23.47 -14.82
CA LEU A 37 1.80 -22.61 -14.79
C LEU A 37 2.17 -21.13 -14.98
N THR A 38 1.29 -20.40 -15.64
CA THR A 38 1.28 -18.93 -15.64
C THR A 38 0.07 -18.45 -14.86
N LEU A 39 0.27 -17.64 -13.83
CA LEU A 39 -0.82 -16.99 -13.12
C LEU A 39 -1.16 -15.66 -13.80
N SER A 40 -2.44 -15.43 -14.07
CA SER A 40 -2.94 -14.22 -14.72
C SER A 40 -4.05 -13.59 -13.88
N GLY A 41 -3.77 -12.44 -13.27
CA GLY A 41 -4.69 -11.77 -12.36
C GLY A 41 -3.97 -10.85 -11.38
N SER A 42 -4.73 -10.27 -10.47
CA SER A 42 -4.27 -9.31 -9.47
C SER A 42 -3.83 -9.99 -8.17
N PHE A 43 -4.55 -11.03 -7.73
CA PHE A 43 -4.27 -11.82 -6.51
C PHE A 43 -4.11 -10.96 -5.25
N GLN A 44 -4.94 -9.93 -5.09
CA GLN A 44 -4.78 -8.92 -4.03
C GLN A 44 -5.46 -9.31 -2.71
N SER A 45 -5.43 -10.60 -2.36
CA SER A 45 -5.83 -11.04 -1.03
C SER A 45 -4.62 -11.34 -0.15
N TRP A 46 -4.61 -10.81 1.07
CA TRP A 46 -3.58 -11.12 2.07
C TRP A 46 -3.54 -12.60 2.45
N LYS A 47 -4.67 -13.31 2.29
CA LYS A 47 -4.79 -14.75 2.58
C LYS A 47 -3.93 -15.62 1.67
N TYR A 48 -3.57 -15.15 0.47
CA TYR A 48 -2.69 -15.91 -0.44
C TYR A 48 -1.28 -16.09 0.11
N PHE A 49 -0.83 -15.25 1.03
CA PHE A 49 0.54 -15.27 1.50
C PHE A 49 0.72 -15.16 3.01
N GLN A 50 -0.36 -15.12 3.77
CA GLN A 50 -0.31 -15.07 5.24
C GLN A 50 0.61 -16.14 5.85
N HIS A 51 0.57 -17.37 5.31
CA HIS A 51 1.37 -18.50 5.80
C HIS A 51 2.89 -18.34 5.58
N ILE A 52 3.31 -17.47 4.65
CA ILE A 52 4.71 -17.16 4.33
C ILE A 52 5.07 -15.69 4.59
N GLN A 53 4.26 -14.98 5.39
CA GLN A 53 4.46 -13.54 5.62
C GLN A 53 5.86 -13.18 6.12
N ALA A 54 6.47 -14.04 6.94
CA ALA A 54 7.82 -13.81 7.46
C ALA A 54 8.88 -13.89 6.35
N GLU A 55 8.71 -14.81 5.40
CA GLU A 55 9.59 -14.94 4.24
C GLU A 55 9.42 -13.75 3.32
N ILE A 56 8.19 -13.33 3.01
CA ILE A 56 7.94 -12.14 2.19
C ILE A 56 8.57 -10.91 2.81
N ARG A 57 8.43 -10.68 4.12
CA ARG A 57 9.09 -9.53 4.78
C ARG A 57 10.61 -9.58 4.66
N ARG A 58 11.21 -10.77 4.72
CA ARG A 58 12.65 -10.95 4.53
C ARG A 58 13.06 -10.62 3.10
N GLU A 59 12.35 -11.14 2.10
CA GLU A 59 12.66 -10.90 0.68
C GLU A 59 12.39 -9.44 0.26
N PHE A 60 11.38 -8.78 0.86
CA PHE A 60 11.08 -7.36 0.65
C PHE A 60 11.92 -6.43 1.55
N THR A 61 13.16 -6.83 1.84
CA THR A 61 14.15 -5.96 2.48
C THR A 61 14.79 -5.06 1.42
N PHE A 62 14.79 -3.75 1.65
CA PHE A 62 15.36 -2.77 0.72
C PHE A 62 16.89 -2.89 0.63
N SER A 63 17.50 -2.39 -0.44
CA SER A 63 18.96 -2.37 -0.57
C SER A 63 19.61 -1.52 0.53
N VAL A 64 20.83 -1.87 0.94
CA VAL A 64 21.58 -1.14 1.99
C VAL A 64 21.64 0.36 1.72
N PRO A 65 21.99 0.84 0.49
CA PRO A 65 22.03 2.28 0.23
C PRO A 65 20.68 2.97 0.41
N LEU A 66 19.59 2.27 0.11
CA LEU A 66 18.24 2.81 0.27
C LEU A 66 17.85 2.90 1.73
N GLN A 67 18.19 1.86 2.51
CA GLN A 67 17.98 1.85 3.96
C GLN A 67 18.74 3.00 4.63
N GLU A 68 20.01 3.21 4.30
CA GLU A 68 20.84 4.30 4.87
C GLU A 68 20.22 5.69 4.61
N LYS A 69 19.75 5.92 3.38
CA LYS A 69 19.07 7.16 3.00
C LYS A 69 17.78 7.37 3.79
N VAL A 70 16.96 6.32 3.91
CA VAL A 70 15.71 6.35 4.67
C VAL A 70 15.97 6.60 6.16
N GLN A 71 16.93 5.90 6.76
CA GLN A 71 17.27 6.06 8.18
C GLN A 71 17.78 7.46 8.49
N THR A 72 18.54 8.08 7.57
CA THR A 72 18.98 9.47 7.73
C THR A 72 17.80 10.43 7.86
N ILE A 73 16.78 10.28 7.01
CA ILE A 73 15.57 11.13 7.03
C ILE A 73 14.76 10.86 8.29
N LEU A 74 14.48 9.60 8.61
CA LEU A 74 13.72 9.25 9.81
C LEU A 74 14.42 9.71 11.09
N ALA A 75 15.75 9.59 11.17
CA ALA A 75 16.53 10.09 12.30
C ALA A 75 16.41 11.61 12.46
N ALA A 76 16.40 12.36 11.35
CA ALA A 76 16.21 13.82 11.39
C ALA A 76 14.83 14.20 11.94
N HIS A 77 13.77 13.46 11.60
CA HIS A 77 12.43 13.68 12.15
C HIS A 77 12.34 13.26 13.62
N ARG A 78 12.89 12.08 13.98
CA ARG A 78 12.87 11.56 15.35
C ARG A 78 13.64 12.41 16.35
N LYS A 79 14.68 13.12 15.91
CA LYS A 79 15.45 14.04 16.77
C LYS A 79 14.68 15.29 17.18
N LYS A 80 13.57 15.64 16.51
CA LYS A 80 12.80 16.86 16.82
C LYS A 80 12.07 16.79 18.16
N PHE A 81 11.71 15.58 18.62
CA PHE A 81 10.87 15.39 19.79
C PHE A 81 11.28 14.16 20.60
N THR A 82 11.09 14.22 21.92
CA THR A 82 11.10 13.03 22.77
C THR A 82 9.75 12.30 22.66
N ASN A 83 9.74 10.98 22.86
CA ASN A 83 8.54 10.14 22.73
C ASN A 83 7.77 10.37 21.41
N HIS A 84 8.46 10.17 20.30
CA HIS A 84 8.00 10.51 18.95
C HIS A 84 7.55 9.28 18.17
N ALA A 85 6.54 9.44 17.32
CA ALA A 85 6.13 8.49 16.31
C ALA A 85 6.11 9.15 14.93
N VAL A 86 6.59 8.44 13.93
CA VAL A 86 6.55 8.82 12.52
C VAL A 86 5.47 8.00 11.83
N VAL A 87 4.47 8.68 11.28
CA VAL A 87 3.35 8.07 10.59
C VAL A 87 3.48 8.40 9.11
N GLY A 88 3.52 7.38 8.25
CA GLY A 88 3.49 7.61 6.81
C GLY A 88 2.07 7.87 6.34
N ILE A 89 1.89 8.82 5.45
CA ILE A 89 0.64 9.06 4.72
C ILE A 89 0.90 8.81 3.24
N HIS A 90 0.13 7.90 2.64
CA HIS A 90 0.11 7.74 1.20
C HIS A 90 -1.18 8.31 0.62
N THR A 91 -1.06 9.32 -0.23
CA THR A 91 -2.16 9.98 -0.93
C THR A 91 -2.08 9.66 -2.42
N ARG A 92 -2.91 8.72 -2.88
CA ARG A 92 -3.09 8.40 -4.32
C ARG A 92 -4.21 9.25 -4.89
N ARG A 93 -3.90 10.05 -5.90
CA ARG A 93 -4.88 10.90 -6.60
C ARG A 93 -4.75 10.76 -8.11
N GLY A 94 -3.60 11.14 -8.68
CA GLY A 94 -3.27 11.21 -10.10
C GLY A 94 -4.31 10.63 -11.07
N ASP A 95 -4.07 9.42 -11.57
CA ASP A 95 -4.93 8.76 -12.54
C ASP A 95 -6.31 8.37 -11.97
N PHE A 96 -6.47 8.26 -10.65
CA PHE A 96 -7.76 7.94 -10.03
C PHE A 96 -8.78 9.07 -10.22
N LEU A 97 -8.32 10.31 -10.45
CA LEU A 97 -9.17 11.45 -10.78
C LEU A 97 -9.64 11.46 -12.25
N GLU A 98 -9.10 10.59 -13.11
CA GLU A 98 -9.51 10.53 -14.50
C GLU A 98 -10.97 10.03 -14.61
N PRO A 99 -11.82 10.65 -15.46
CA PRO A 99 -13.24 10.28 -15.56
C PRO A 99 -13.50 8.80 -15.82
N LYS A 100 -12.65 8.14 -16.61
CA LYS A 100 -12.75 6.69 -16.87
C LYS A 100 -12.55 5.87 -15.59
N ASN A 101 -11.63 6.26 -14.72
CA ASN A 101 -11.26 5.54 -13.51
C ASN A 101 -12.28 5.77 -12.40
N ILE A 102 -12.82 6.98 -12.29
CA ILE A 102 -13.97 7.27 -11.44
C ILE A 102 -15.18 6.43 -11.89
N LYS A 103 -15.45 6.36 -13.20
CA LYS A 103 -16.55 5.56 -13.76
C LYS A 103 -16.37 4.05 -13.48
N LEU A 104 -15.14 3.54 -13.50
CA LEU A 104 -14.84 2.16 -13.11
C LEU A 104 -15.13 1.90 -11.63
N GLY A 105 -14.92 2.91 -10.77
CA GLY A 105 -15.30 2.90 -9.38
C GLY A 105 -14.21 3.26 -8.39
N PHE A 106 -13.10 3.87 -8.83
CA PHE A 106 -12.09 4.36 -7.90
C PHE A 106 -12.60 5.59 -7.14
N GLY A 107 -12.60 5.49 -5.82
CA GLY A 107 -12.83 6.61 -4.91
C GLY A 107 -11.51 7.25 -4.49
N VAL A 108 -11.55 8.58 -4.38
CA VAL A 108 -10.41 9.40 -3.96
C VAL A 108 -10.82 10.16 -2.69
N PRO A 109 -10.07 10.04 -1.58
CA PRO A 109 -10.40 10.75 -0.35
C PRO A 109 -10.25 12.27 -0.51
N ASN A 110 -11.05 13.03 0.23
CA ASN A 110 -10.89 14.47 0.37
C ASN A 110 -10.07 14.83 1.63
N GLY A 111 -9.88 16.13 1.90
CA GLY A 111 -9.14 16.59 3.07
C GLY A 111 -9.72 16.10 4.40
N THR A 112 -11.06 16.02 4.51
CA THR A 112 -11.76 15.61 5.74
C THR A 112 -11.41 14.18 6.16
N TYR A 113 -11.23 13.26 5.20
CA TYR A 113 -10.71 11.92 5.50
C TYR A 113 -9.34 11.98 6.21
N PHE A 114 -8.41 12.76 5.66
CA PHE A 114 -7.06 12.84 6.23
C PHE A 114 -7.05 13.56 7.58
N GLU A 115 -7.86 14.60 7.76
CA GLU A 115 -8.06 15.26 9.05
C GLU A 115 -8.56 14.27 10.11
N LYS A 116 -9.61 13.50 9.79
CA LYS A 116 -10.15 12.44 10.66
C LYS A 116 -9.12 11.36 10.95
N ALA A 117 -8.38 10.91 9.94
CA ALA A 117 -7.37 9.87 10.08
C ALA A 117 -6.19 10.32 10.95
N MET A 118 -5.68 11.53 10.73
CA MET A 118 -4.61 12.11 11.55
C MET A 118 -5.06 12.31 13.00
N SER A 119 -6.28 12.81 13.23
CA SER A 119 -6.85 12.96 14.57
C SER A 119 -7.03 11.61 15.29
N THR A 120 -7.54 10.61 14.57
CA THR A 120 -7.70 9.24 15.07
C THR A 120 -6.34 8.64 15.43
N MET A 121 -5.33 8.80 14.57
CA MET A 121 -3.98 8.31 14.83
C MET A 121 -3.36 8.99 16.06
N LYS A 122 -3.46 10.32 16.19
CA LYS A 122 -3.01 11.05 17.39
C LYS A 122 -3.68 10.51 18.66
N THR A 123 -4.99 10.23 18.60
CA THR A 123 -5.75 9.67 19.73
C THR A 123 -5.25 8.28 20.12
N LEU A 124 -5.03 7.39 19.14
CA LEU A 124 -4.51 6.04 19.38
C LEU A 124 -3.09 6.03 19.96
N LEU A 125 -2.28 7.02 19.59
CA LEU A 125 -0.89 7.15 20.05
C LEU A 125 -0.76 7.92 21.39
N GLY A 126 -1.85 8.50 21.89
CA GLY A 126 -1.91 9.18 23.17
C GLY A 126 -0.94 10.36 23.28
N LYS A 127 -0.04 10.33 24.28
CA LYS A 127 0.88 11.45 24.59
C LYS A 127 2.13 11.52 23.71
N LYS A 128 2.15 10.82 22.57
CA LYS A 128 3.28 10.85 21.64
C LYS A 128 3.27 12.12 20.81
N ASN A 129 4.45 12.68 20.56
CA ASN A 129 4.62 13.62 19.47
C ASN A 129 4.49 12.83 18.15
N VAL A 130 3.82 13.40 17.15
CA VAL A 130 3.59 12.72 15.87
C VAL A 130 4.12 13.57 14.74
N THR A 131 4.79 12.95 13.77
CA THR A 131 5.07 13.55 12.46
C THR A 131 4.42 12.71 11.38
N PHE A 132 3.71 13.36 10.48
CA PHE A 132 3.13 12.73 9.29
C PHE A 132 4.02 12.97 8.09
N LEU A 133 4.59 11.91 7.53
CA LEU A 133 5.38 11.97 6.29
C LEU A 133 4.49 11.63 5.10
N VAL A 134 4.23 12.60 4.22
CA VAL A 134 3.28 12.42 3.12
C VAL A 134 4.02 12.11 1.82
N ALA A 135 3.69 11.00 1.17
CA ALA A 135 4.08 10.71 -0.21
C ALA A 135 2.84 10.75 -1.11
N SER A 136 2.94 11.43 -2.25
CA SER A 136 1.82 11.68 -3.16
C SER A 136 2.26 11.76 -4.61
N ASP A 137 1.36 11.39 -5.52
CA ASP A 137 1.45 11.77 -6.93
C ASP A 137 0.85 13.16 -7.24
N ASP A 138 0.25 13.81 -6.24
CA ASP A 138 -0.35 15.14 -6.32
C ASP A 138 0.09 15.96 -5.08
N LEU A 139 1.26 16.62 -5.18
CA LEU A 139 1.84 17.39 -4.07
C LEU A 139 1.09 18.70 -3.82
N THR A 140 0.63 19.36 -4.90
CA THR A 140 -0.12 20.62 -4.80
C THR A 140 -1.37 20.41 -3.96
N TRP A 141 -2.14 19.35 -4.26
CA TRP A 141 -3.32 19.05 -3.47
C TRP A 141 -2.99 18.77 -2.00
N CYS A 142 -1.89 18.05 -1.72
CA CYS A 142 -1.47 17.79 -0.35
C CYS A 142 -1.10 19.07 0.40
N GLN A 143 -0.43 20.01 -0.24
CA GLN A 143 -0.08 21.30 0.37
C GLN A 143 -1.32 22.12 0.71
N GLU A 144 -2.35 22.07 -0.14
CA GLU A 144 -3.61 22.80 0.05
C GLU A 144 -4.51 22.16 1.11
N ASN A 145 -4.51 20.82 1.23
CA ASN A 145 -5.50 20.08 2.02
C ASN A 145 -4.94 19.46 3.31
N LEU A 146 -3.61 19.33 3.45
CA LEU A 146 -2.96 18.72 4.63
C LEU A 146 -2.17 19.77 5.42
N ASN A 147 -2.83 20.87 5.75
CA ASN A 147 -2.22 22.01 6.45
C ASN A 147 -2.22 21.80 7.98
N ASP A 148 -1.34 20.92 8.47
CA ASP A 148 -1.08 20.71 9.89
C ASP A 148 0.43 20.84 10.16
N SER A 149 0.84 21.47 11.26
CA SER A 149 2.26 21.68 11.59
C SER A 149 3.06 20.40 11.81
N SER A 150 2.38 19.27 12.04
CA SER A 150 2.97 17.94 12.14
C SER A 150 3.16 17.24 10.79
N VAL A 151 2.67 17.82 9.69
CA VAL A 151 2.80 17.28 8.32
C VAL A 151 4.10 17.71 7.67
N SER A 152 4.78 16.76 7.03
CA SER A 152 5.96 16.98 6.20
C SER A 152 5.77 16.25 4.87
N ILE A 153 5.53 17.01 3.81
CA ILE A 153 5.32 16.48 2.47
C ILE A 153 6.67 16.17 1.83
N LEU A 154 6.84 14.93 1.37
CA LEU A 154 8.04 14.49 0.69
C LEU A 154 8.07 15.06 -0.74
N PRO A 155 9.24 15.47 -1.23
CA PRO A 155 9.36 15.89 -2.62
C PRO A 155 9.09 14.69 -3.55
N GLN A 156 8.82 15.00 -4.82
CA GLN A 156 8.79 14.00 -5.88
C GLN A 156 10.09 13.19 -5.87
N GLY A 157 9.99 11.89 -6.13
CA GLY A 157 11.12 10.99 -6.07
C GLY A 157 10.77 9.61 -6.57
N GLU A 158 11.77 8.73 -6.56
CA GLU A 158 11.62 7.36 -7.03
C GLU A 158 10.58 6.59 -6.20
N PRO A 159 9.66 5.84 -6.83
CA PRO A 159 8.67 5.04 -6.11
C PRO A 159 9.29 4.05 -5.13
N SER A 160 10.44 3.46 -5.47
CA SER A 160 11.18 2.56 -4.59
C SER A 160 11.62 3.26 -3.29
N PHE A 161 12.05 4.52 -3.39
CA PHE A 161 12.45 5.33 -2.25
C PHE A 161 11.27 5.72 -1.37
N HIS A 162 10.14 6.15 -1.95
CA HIS A 162 8.92 6.43 -1.18
C HIS A 162 8.38 5.18 -0.49
N LEU A 163 8.39 4.03 -1.18
CA LEU A 163 7.97 2.76 -0.58
C LEU A 163 8.86 2.40 0.60
N ALA A 164 10.19 2.51 0.45
CA ALA A 164 11.14 2.22 1.53
C ALA A 164 10.96 3.14 2.73
N LEU A 165 10.73 4.44 2.50
CA LEU A 165 10.54 5.42 3.56
C LEU A 165 9.22 5.19 4.31
N LEU A 166 8.11 4.99 3.58
CA LEU A 166 6.80 4.71 4.19
C LEU A 166 6.78 3.37 4.92
N ALA A 167 7.35 2.31 4.33
CA ALA A 167 7.48 1.00 4.96
C ALA A 167 8.37 1.01 6.21
N SER A 168 9.18 2.06 6.41
CA SER A 168 10.02 2.24 7.60
C SER A 168 9.40 3.19 8.64
N CYS A 169 8.20 3.72 8.38
CA CYS A 169 7.44 4.48 9.37
C CYS A 169 6.86 3.56 10.44
N ASP A 170 6.52 4.12 11.61
CA ASP A 170 6.01 3.34 12.73
C ASP A 170 4.54 2.91 12.50
N HIS A 171 3.76 3.76 11.82
CA HIS A 171 2.33 3.56 11.51
C HIS A 171 1.98 4.16 10.15
N MET A 172 0.79 3.86 9.63
CA MET A 172 0.39 4.27 8.28
C MET A 172 -1.04 4.80 8.21
N ILE A 173 -1.25 5.81 7.36
CA ILE A 173 -2.54 6.26 6.86
C ILE A 173 -2.50 6.13 5.34
N ILE A 174 -3.46 5.43 4.75
CA ILE A 174 -3.45 5.14 3.32
C ILE A 174 -4.75 5.56 2.65
N SER A 175 -4.64 6.10 1.44
CA SER A 175 -5.75 6.21 0.50
C SER A 175 -6.05 4.84 -0.14
N GLY A 176 -6.57 4.85 -1.37
CA GLY A 176 -6.66 3.67 -2.22
C GLY A 176 -5.35 3.25 -2.89
N GLY A 177 -5.35 2.01 -3.42
CA GLY A 177 -4.30 1.46 -4.29
C GLY A 177 -3.29 0.53 -3.59
N THR A 178 -2.57 -0.26 -4.39
CA THR A 178 -1.64 -1.29 -3.89
C THR A 178 -0.35 -0.72 -3.30
N PHE A 179 0.09 0.48 -3.73
CA PHE A 179 1.33 1.07 -3.23
C PHE A 179 1.25 1.37 -1.72
N GLY A 180 0.21 2.11 -1.29
CA GLY A 180 -0.04 2.39 0.12
C GLY A 180 -0.32 1.10 0.90
N TRP A 181 -1.04 0.15 0.31
CA TRP A 181 -1.32 -1.15 0.92
C TRP A 181 -0.04 -1.91 1.27
N TRP A 182 0.90 -2.04 0.33
CA TRP A 182 2.19 -2.70 0.57
C TRP A 182 3.06 -1.93 1.55
N ALA A 183 3.09 -0.60 1.48
CA ALA A 183 3.80 0.22 2.45
C ALA A 183 3.28 -0.01 3.89
N ALA A 184 1.96 -0.04 4.07
CA ALA A 184 1.31 -0.32 5.36
C ALA A 184 1.53 -1.74 5.87
N TRP A 185 1.43 -2.72 4.98
CA TRP A 185 1.73 -4.10 5.34
C TRP A 185 3.18 -4.23 5.80
N LEU A 186 4.15 -3.65 5.07
CA LEU A 186 5.57 -3.69 5.42
C LEU A 186 5.87 -2.94 6.73
N ALA A 187 5.28 -1.76 6.95
CA ALA A 187 5.44 -0.97 8.18
C ALA A 187 4.94 -1.71 9.43
N ASN A 188 3.94 -2.59 9.29
CA ASN A 188 3.46 -3.49 10.34
C ASN A 188 3.04 -2.78 11.65
N GLY A 189 2.52 -1.55 11.52
CA GLY A 189 2.00 -0.75 12.63
C GLY A 189 0.48 -0.59 12.57
N ILE A 190 -0.05 0.33 13.38
CA ILE A 190 -1.43 0.81 13.25
C ILE A 190 -1.61 1.34 11.83
N THR A 191 -2.64 0.85 11.14
CA THR A 191 -2.97 1.29 9.78
C THR A 191 -4.40 1.80 9.74
N ILE A 192 -4.57 3.02 9.25
CA ILE A 192 -5.86 3.61 8.92
C ILE A 192 -6.01 3.66 7.40
N TYR A 193 -7.12 3.19 6.85
CA TYR A 193 -7.37 3.17 5.42
C TYR A 193 -8.68 3.86 5.03
N PHE A 194 -8.74 4.34 3.78
CA PHE A 194 -9.94 4.95 3.22
C PHE A 194 -10.94 3.86 2.80
N LYS A 195 -12.06 3.77 3.53
CA LYS A 195 -13.10 2.76 3.30
C LYS A 195 -13.68 2.82 1.89
N ASN A 196 -13.83 4.02 1.35
CA ASN A 196 -14.48 4.25 0.07
C ASN A 196 -13.47 4.26 -1.10
N TYR A 197 -12.38 3.51 -0.99
CA TYR A 197 -11.44 3.31 -2.10
C TYR A 197 -12.16 2.74 -3.33
N ILE A 198 -13.07 1.78 -3.13
CA ILE A 198 -13.96 1.29 -4.17
C ILE A 198 -15.36 1.83 -3.90
N LEU A 199 -15.93 2.52 -4.88
CA LEU A 199 -17.26 3.12 -4.78
C LEU A 199 -18.34 2.04 -4.94
N PRO A 200 -19.42 2.09 -4.14
CA PRO A 200 -20.48 1.09 -4.20
C PRO A 200 -21.22 1.12 -5.53
N ASN A 201 -21.73 -0.04 -5.97
CA ASN A 201 -22.51 -0.23 -7.21
C ASN A 201 -21.72 0.06 -8.50
N THR A 202 -20.39 -0.01 -8.46
CA THR A 202 -19.52 0.21 -9.63
C THR A 202 -19.00 -1.10 -10.22
N GLN A 203 -18.24 -1.04 -11.33
CA GLN A 203 -17.66 -2.23 -11.93
C GLN A 203 -16.64 -2.88 -10.99
N LEU A 204 -15.80 -2.07 -10.33
CA LEU A 204 -14.80 -2.56 -9.39
C LEU A 204 -15.43 -3.18 -8.14
N ASP A 205 -16.55 -2.63 -7.66
CA ASP A 205 -17.28 -3.11 -6.49
C ASP A 205 -17.73 -4.57 -6.63
N ARG A 206 -18.15 -4.98 -7.83
CA ARG A 206 -18.60 -6.37 -8.11
C ARG A 206 -17.54 -7.42 -7.80
N GLY A 207 -16.27 -7.03 -7.85
CA GLY A 207 -15.12 -7.89 -7.60
C GLY A 207 -14.28 -7.41 -6.41
N PHE A 208 -14.83 -6.61 -5.51
CA PHE A 208 -14.11 -6.13 -4.34
C PHE A 208 -14.61 -6.81 -3.06
N ASP A 209 -13.74 -7.56 -2.40
CA ASP A 209 -13.98 -8.14 -1.08
C ASP A 209 -13.07 -7.43 -0.07
N LYS A 210 -13.67 -6.54 0.73
CA LYS A 210 -12.93 -5.74 1.70
C LYS A 210 -12.25 -6.58 2.79
N ASP A 211 -12.84 -7.72 3.15
CA ASP A 211 -12.38 -8.57 4.26
C ASP A 211 -11.20 -9.46 3.80
N ASP A 212 -11.13 -9.72 2.49
CA ASP A 212 -10.00 -10.39 1.87
C ASP A 212 -8.91 -9.43 1.39
N TYR A 213 -9.24 -8.15 1.15
CA TYR A 213 -8.29 -7.11 0.75
C TYR A 213 -7.54 -6.49 1.94
N TYR A 214 -8.26 -5.99 2.95
CA TYR A 214 -7.64 -5.32 4.10
C TYR A 214 -7.32 -6.31 5.22
N LEU A 215 -6.20 -6.11 5.91
CA LEU A 215 -5.80 -6.98 7.01
C LEU A 215 -6.75 -6.81 8.21
N PRO A 216 -7.02 -7.89 8.96
CA PRO A 216 -7.69 -7.80 10.25
C PRO A 216 -6.97 -6.80 11.18
N GLY A 217 -7.76 -5.93 11.82
CA GLY A 217 -7.26 -4.90 12.74
C GLY A 217 -6.89 -3.56 12.09
N TRP A 218 -6.88 -3.47 10.76
CA TRP A 218 -6.79 -2.17 10.08
C TRP A 218 -8.08 -1.38 10.27
N ILE A 219 -7.95 -0.06 10.45
CA ILE A 219 -9.06 0.82 10.83
C ILE A 219 -9.54 1.56 9.58
N GLY A 220 -10.75 1.26 9.12
CA GLY A 220 -11.34 1.96 8.00
C GLY A 220 -12.06 3.25 8.43
N LEU A 221 -11.80 4.35 7.74
CA LEU A 221 -12.54 5.62 7.88
C LEU A 221 -13.13 6.09 6.53
N ASP A 222 -14.20 6.87 6.61
CA ASP A 222 -14.82 7.57 5.49
C ASP A 222 -14.36 9.04 5.45
N ASN A 223 -14.84 9.79 4.44
CA ASN A 223 -14.68 11.25 4.39
C ASN A 223 -15.41 11.91 5.56
#